data_AF-A0AAU8EQE2-F1
#
_entry.id   AF-A0AAU8EQE2-F1
#
_cell.length_a   1.000
_cell.length_b   1.000
_cell.length_c   1.000
_cell.angle_alpha   90.00
_cell.angle_beta   90.00
_cell.angle_gamma   90.00
#
_symmetry.space_group_name_H-M   'P 1'
#
loop_
_entity.id
_entity.type
_entity.pdbx_description
1 polymer ?
#
loop_
_entity_poly.entity_id
_entity_poly.type
_entity_poly.pdbx_seq_one_letter_code
_entity_poly.pdbx_strand_id
1 'polypeptide(L)'
;METLVGTLTKAGSIHKVEGGYVGLPPMNEPGTVAAIGDSLHNPTGSVMSAGFFELKASEPLVYTYTYDEMKVVIKGEFILTDETTGEVTHAKERDVLFFPKGTTVKFETPEYGLGFFTGHRSFAP
;
A
#
# COMPACT_ATOMS: atom_id res chain seq x y z
N MET A 1 -12.22 -10.76 11.20
CA MET A 1 -13.19 -10.02 10.35
C MET A 1 -12.37 -9.40 9.24
N GLU A 2 -12.64 -9.75 7.99
CA GLU A 2 -11.99 -9.11 6.84
C GLU A 2 -12.27 -7.61 6.91
N THR A 3 -11.21 -6.82 7.09
CA THR A 3 -11.35 -5.38 7.32
C THR A 3 -11.35 -4.69 5.96
N LEU A 4 -12.48 -4.78 5.26
CA LEU A 4 -12.74 -4.03 4.04
C LEU A 4 -12.74 -2.53 4.37
N VAL A 5 -11.92 -1.74 3.66
CA VAL A 5 -12.01 -0.28 3.68
C VAL A 5 -12.88 0.19 2.53
N GLY A 6 -13.87 1.03 2.84
CA GLY A 6 -14.82 1.59 1.87
C GLY A 6 -16.13 0.81 1.73
N THR A 7 -16.91 1.16 0.72
CA THR A 7 -18.22 0.56 0.43
C THR A 7 -18.15 -0.33 -0.81
N LEU A 8 -18.29 -1.64 -0.62
CA LEU A 8 -18.31 -2.61 -1.72
C LEU A 8 -19.70 -2.67 -2.38
N THR A 9 -19.74 -2.53 -3.69
CA THR A 9 -20.90 -2.77 -4.55
C THR A 9 -20.54 -3.75 -5.66
N LYS A 10 -21.55 -4.40 -6.25
CA LYS A 10 -21.37 -5.31 -7.40
C LYS A 10 -22.34 -4.99 -8.54
N ALA A 11 -21.86 -5.17 -9.77
CA ALA A 11 -22.67 -5.20 -10.99
C ALA A 11 -22.37 -6.51 -11.74
N GLY A 12 -23.21 -7.54 -11.53
CA GLY A 12 -22.87 -8.90 -11.93
C GLY A 12 -21.60 -9.38 -11.22
N SER A 13 -20.61 -9.85 -11.98
CA SER A 13 -19.32 -10.31 -11.46
C SER A 13 -18.32 -9.17 -11.15
N ILE A 14 -18.65 -7.92 -11.51
CA ILE A 14 -17.77 -6.77 -11.33
C ILE A 14 -17.89 -6.28 -9.88
N HIS A 15 -16.75 -6.20 -9.19
CA HIS A 15 -16.65 -5.66 -7.84
C HIS A 15 -16.14 -4.22 -7.90
N LYS A 16 -16.79 -3.32 -7.16
CA LYS A 16 -16.43 -1.90 -7.09
C LYS A 16 -16.41 -1.46 -5.64
N VAL A 17 -15.36 -0.75 -5.23
CA VAL A 17 -15.24 -0.18 -3.89
C VAL A 17 -15.19 1.32 -3.99
N GLU A 18 -16.08 1.99 -3.27
CA GLU A 18 -16.12 3.44 -3.15
C GLU A 18 -15.48 3.85 -1.83
N GLY A 19 -14.60 4.87 -1.87
CA GLY A 19 -13.93 5.37 -0.65
C GLY A 19 -12.93 4.41 -0.03
N GLY A 20 -12.34 3.49 -0.81
CA GLY A 20 -11.38 2.49 -0.30
C GLY A 20 -10.07 3.04 0.27
N TYR A 21 -9.82 4.34 0.15
CA TYR A 21 -8.69 5.08 0.72
C TYR A 21 -9.08 5.92 1.95
N VAL A 22 -10.37 5.97 2.33
CA VAL A 22 -10.86 6.84 3.40
C VAL A 22 -10.84 6.09 4.73
N GLY A 23 -10.22 6.69 5.75
CA GLY A 23 -10.19 6.11 7.09
C GLY A 23 -9.34 4.83 7.18
N LEU A 24 -8.21 4.80 6.48
CA LEU A 24 -7.30 3.66 6.51
C LEU A 24 -6.86 3.34 7.96
N PRO A 25 -6.83 2.06 8.36
CA PRO A 25 -6.27 1.63 9.64
C PRO A 25 -4.80 2.08 9.81
N PRO A 26 -4.40 2.59 10.98
CA PRO A 26 -3.00 2.93 11.24
C PRO A 26 -2.13 1.69 11.33
N MET A 27 -0.88 1.78 10.86
CA MET A 27 0.11 0.69 10.99
C MET A 27 0.66 0.56 12.42
N ASN A 28 0.48 1.56 13.27
CA ASN A 28 0.91 1.59 14.67
C ASN A 28 2.43 1.46 14.88
N GLU A 29 3.22 1.99 13.94
CA GLU A 29 4.67 2.07 14.07
C GLU A 29 5.10 3.32 14.87
N PRO A 30 5.95 3.20 15.90
CA PRO A 30 6.33 4.32 16.76
C PRO A 30 6.95 5.48 15.97
N GLY A 31 6.36 6.68 16.09
CA GLY A 31 6.84 7.89 15.43
C GLY A 31 6.48 8.00 13.94
N THR A 32 5.93 6.94 13.35
CA THR A 32 5.56 6.89 11.94
C THR A 32 4.05 7.10 11.77
N VAL A 33 3.67 8.04 10.90
CA VAL A 33 2.29 8.31 10.55
C VAL A 33 1.97 7.63 9.22
N ALA A 34 1.76 6.32 9.30
CA ALA A 34 1.41 5.45 8.18
C ALA A 34 0.07 4.74 8.41
N ALA A 35 -0.69 4.57 7.34
CA ALA A 35 -1.97 3.86 7.35
C ALA A 35 -2.11 2.97 6.11
N ILE A 36 -2.71 1.80 6.27
CA ILE A 36 -2.86 0.82 5.21
C ILE A 36 -4.16 0.03 5.37
N GLY A 37 -4.80 -0.32 4.25
CA GLY A 37 -6.01 -1.11 4.30
C GLY A 37 -6.42 -1.67 2.95
N ASP A 38 -7.06 -2.84 2.99
CA ASP A 38 -7.55 -3.53 1.81
C ASP A 38 -8.88 -2.93 1.35
N SER A 39 -8.92 -2.47 0.11
CA SER A 39 -10.19 -2.21 -0.57
C SER A 39 -10.81 -3.51 -1.07
N LEU A 40 -10.00 -4.47 -1.52
CA LEU A 40 -10.44 -5.78 -1.99
C LEU A 40 -9.49 -6.85 -1.43
N HIS A 41 -10.00 -7.72 -0.58
CA HIS A 41 -9.26 -8.86 -0.04
C HIS A 41 -9.69 -10.12 -0.79
N ASN A 42 -8.81 -10.68 -1.62
CA ASN A 42 -9.02 -11.93 -2.37
C ASN A 42 -10.44 -12.12 -2.97
N PRO A 43 -10.99 -11.14 -3.73
CA PRO A 43 -12.37 -11.19 -4.18
C PRO A 43 -12.63 -12.45 -5.02
N THR A 44 -13.72 -13.16 -4.70
CA THR A 44 -14.11 -14.41 -5.38
C THR A 44 -13.04 -15.52 -5.38
N GLY A 45 -12.16 -15.53 -4.37
CA GLY A 45 -11.06 -16.51 -4.28
C GLY A 45 -9.84 -16.16 -5.14
N SER A 46 -9.75 -14.92 -5.64
CA SER A 46 -8.56 -14.41 -6.31
C SER A 46 -7.35 -14.48 -5.39
N VAL A 47 -6.18 -14.82 -5.94
CA VAL A 47 -4.90 -14.72 -5.21
C VAL A 47 -4.49 -13.28 -4.89
N MET A 48 -5.10 -12.32 -5.59
CA MET A 48 -4.76 -10.90 -5.46
C MET A 48 -5.59 -10.23 -4.38
N SER A 49 -4.92 -9.39 -3.60
CA SER A 49 -5.50 -8.40 -2.70
C SER A 49 -5.01 -7.02 -3.10
N ALA A 50 -5.86 -6.01 -2.93
CA ALA A 50 -5.55 -4.64 -3.34
C ALA A 50 -6.15 -3.61 -2.38
N GLY A 51 -5.50 -2.45 -2.28
CA GLY A 51 -5.88 -1.43 -1.32
C GLY A 51 -5.06 -0.16 -1.44
N PHE A 52 -5.05 0.63 -0.38
CA PHE A 52 -4.31 1.89 -0.32
C PHE A 52 -3.35 1.91 0.86
N PHE A 53 -2.21 2.55 0.62
CA PHE A 53 -1.20 2.89 1.61
C PHE A 53 -1.02 4.41 1.63
N GLU A 54 -1.14 5.01 2.81
CA GLU A 54 -0.93 6.43 3.07
C GLU A 54 0.28 6.61 4.00
N LEU A 55 1.15 7.55 3.66
CA LEU A 55 2.25 8.01 4.49
C LEU A 55 2.22 9.53 4.58
N LYS A 56 2.44 10.07 5.79
CA LYS A 56 2.64 11.51 6.03
C LYS A 56 4.08 11.74 6.51
N ALA A 57 4.58 12.96 6.38
CA ALA A 57 5.88 13.33 6.91
C ALA A 57 5.97 13.02 8.42
N SER A 58 6.87 12.10 8.78
CA SER A 58 7.06 11.54 10.13
C SER A 58 8.38 10.77 10.17
N GLU A 59 8.63 9.97 11.22
CA GLU A 59 9.72 9.00 11.19
C GLU A 59 9.55 7.99 10.04
N PRO A 60 10.64 7.50 9.42
CA PRO A 60 10.57 6.56 8.29
C PRO A 60 9.85 5.26 8.65
N LEU A 61 9.10 4.70 7.70
CA LEU A 61 8.57 3.34 7.81
C LEU A 61 9.56 2.36 7.19
N VAL A 62 10.04 1.38 7.94
CA VAL A 62 10.82 0.26 7.38
C VAL A 62 9.91 -0.95 7.23
N TYR A 63 9.80 -1.48 6.01
CA TYR A 63 8.91 -2.59 5.70
C TYR A 63 9.60 -3.67 4.86
N THR A 64 9.49 -4.93 5.29
CA THR A 64 9.97 -6.10 4.54
C THR A 64 8.83 -6.77 3.79
N TYR A 65 8.93 -6.79 2.46
CA TYR A 65 7.97 -7.44 1.59
C TYR A 65 8.07 -8.97 1.71
N THR A 66 7.01 -9.62 2.19
CA THR A 66 6.95 -11.10 2.31
C THR A 66 6.26 -11.77 1.10
N TYR A 67 5.81 -10.95 0.15
CA TYR A 67 5.17 -11.31 -1.12
C TYR A 67 5.47 -10.23 -2.16
N ASP A 68 5.23 -10.53 -3.44
CA ASP A 68 5.37 -9.57 -4.53
C ASP A 68 4.21 -8.57 -4.51
N GLU A 69 4.54 -7.27 -4.55
CA GLU A 69 3.56 -6.18 -4.59
C GLU A 69 3.87 -5.22 -5.74
N MET A 70 2.83 -4.80 -6.45
CA MET A 70 2.88 -3.64 -7.32
C MET A 70 2.17 -2.47 -6.67
N LYS A 71 2.64 -1.26 -6.93
CA LYS A 71 2.02 -0.03 -6.43
C LYS A 71 2.01 1.03 -7.52
N VAL A 72 0.99 1.87 -7.55
CA VAL A 72 1.00 3.14 -8.29
C VAL A 72 0.87 4.28 -7.30
N VAL A 73 1.69 5.32 -7.46
CA VAL A 73 1.55 6.54 -6.65
C VAL A 73 0.36 7.33 -7.16
N ILE A 74 -0.66 7.48 -6.33
CA ILE A 74 -1.90 8.19 -6.67
C ILE A 74 -1.75 9.68 -6.40
N LYS A 75 -1.11 10.04 -5.30
CA LYS A 75 -0.91 11.43 -4.88
C LYS A 75 0.40 11.60 -4.12
N GLY A 76 1.07 12.73 -4.34
CA GLY A 76 2.28 13.10 -3.62
C GLY A 76 3.53 12.32 -4.07
N GLU A 77 4.39 11.98 -3.11
CA GLU A 77 5.70 11.39 -3.38
C GLU A 77 6.13 10.42 -2.28
N PHE A 78 6.78 9.32 -2.69
CA PHE A 78 7.53 8.44 -1.81
C PHE A 78 9.02 8.51 -2.14
N ILE A 79 9.85 8.62 -1.12
CA ILE A 79 11.30 8.43 -1.20
C ILE A 79 11.56 7.02 -0.67
N LEU A 80 12.11 6.16 -1.51
CA LEU A 80 12.25 4.74 -1.26
C LEU A 80 13.72 4.38 -1.24
N THR A 81 14.21 3.84 -0.13
CA THR A 81 15.57 3.29 -0.02
C THR A 81 15.50 1.77 0.03
N ASP A 82 16.22 1.08 -0.84
CA ASP A 82 16.48 -0.36 -0.69
C ASP A 82 17.51 -0.53 0.43
N GLU A 83 17.11 -1.12 1.55
CA GLU A 83 17.98 -1.29 2.73
C GLU A 83 19.14 -2.24 2.48
N THR A 84 19.09 -3.04 1.40
CA THR A 84 20.17 -3.96 1.02
C THR A 84 21.28 -3.25 0.26
N THR A 85 20.92 -2.39 -0.69
CA THR A 85 21.87 -1.72 -1.60
C THR A 85 22.20 -0.30 -1.18
N GLY A 86 21.32 0.34 -0.40
CA GLY A 86 21.37 1.77 -0.09
C GLY A 86 20.92 2.67 -1.25
N GLU A 87 20.48 2.11 -2.38
CA GLU A 87 20.00 2.89 -3.51
C GLU A 87 18.66 3.55 -3.18
N VAL A 88 18.50 4.78 -3.64
CA VAL A 88 17.33 5.61 -3.39
C VAL A 88 16.63 5.94 -4.70
N THR A 89 15.31 5.80 -4.72
CA THR A 89 14.46 6.27 -5.81
C THR A 89 13.33 7.15 -5.29
N HIS A 90 12.91 8.10 -6.12
CA HIS A 90 11.81 9.01 -5.84
C HIS A 90 10.64 8.64 -6.75
N ALA A 91 9.53 8.22 -6.15
CA ALA A 91 8.33 7.81 -6.85
C ALA A 91 7.23 8.86 -6.69
N LYS A 92 6.80 9.46 -7.79
CA LYS A 92 5.83 10.57 -7.85
C LYS A 92 4.53 10.13 -8.49
N GLU A 93 3.51 10.99 -8.45
CA GLU A 93 2.19 10.69 -9.01
C GLU A 93 2.24 10.06 -10.41
N ARG A 94 1.54 8.92 -10.55
CA ARG A 94 1.44 8.05 -11.73
C ARG A 94 2.66 7.16 -12.00
N ASP A 95 3.71 7.22 -11.17
CA ASP A 95 4.79 6.24 -11.23
C ASP A 95 4.31 4.87 -10.72
N VAL A 96 4.84 3.82 -11.33
CA VAL A 96 4.55 2.43 -11.01
C VAL A 96 5.76 1.78 -10.38
N LEU A 97 5.52 1.02 -9.32
CA LEU A 97 6.53 0.39 -8.49
C LEU A 97 6.28 -1.11 -8.45
N PHE A 98 7.38 -1.87 -8.37
CA PHE A 98 7.36 -3.30 -8.11
C PHE A 98 8.30 -3.58 -6.94
N PHE A 99 7.79 -4.27 -5.93
CA PHE A 99 8.51 -4.68 -4.74
C PHE A 99 8.61 -6.20 -4.72
N PRO A 100 9.79 -6.76 -5.04
CA PRO A 100 10.00 -8.20 -4.99
C PRO A 100 9.86 -8.73 -3.56
N LYS A 101 9.34 -9.95 -3.44
CA LYS A 101 9.39 -10.71 -2.19
C LYS A 101 10.84 -10.79 -1.67
N GLY A 102 11.02 -10.45 -0.39
CA GLY A 102 12.30 -10.45 0.31
C GLY A 102 12.95 -9.06 0.39
N THR A 103 12.45 -8.07 -0.35
CA THR A 103 12.99 -6.71 -0.29
C THR A 103 12.59 -6.00 1.00
N THR A 104 13.55 -5.39 1.69
CA THR A 104 13.30 -4.45 2.78
C THR A 104 13.46 -3.03 2.24
N VAL A 105 12.41 -2.23 2.39
CA VAL A 105 12.36 -0.85 1.90
C VAL A 105 12.13 0.09 3.07
N LYS A 106 12.92 1.15 3.14
CA LYS A 106 12.64 2.32 3.98
C LYS A 106 11.84 3.33 3.17
N PHE A 107 10.67 3.68 3.66
CA PHE A 107 9.74 4.65 3.09
C PHE A 107 9.81 5.97 3.84
N GLU A 108 9.98 7.04 3.07
CA GLU A 108 9.92 8.42 3.54
C GLU A 108 9.02 9.22 2.58
N THR A 109 8.57 10.39 3.02
CA THR A 109 7.87 11.34 2.15
C THR A 109 8.21 12.77 2.59
N PRO A 110 8.39 13.73 1.65
CA PRO A 110 8.62 15.12 2.03
C PRO A 110 7.40 15.76 2.74
N GLU A 111 6.19 15.29 2.41
CA GLU A 111 4.94 15.82 2.99
C GLU A 111 3.88 14.73 3.08
N TYR A 112 3.57 14.10 1.94
CA TYR A 112 2.48 13.17 1.79
C TYR A 112 2.72 12.20 0.63
N GLY A 113 2.33 10.94 0.82
CA GLY A 113 2.28 9.92 -0.23
C GLY A 113 1.04 9.05 -0.09
N LEU A 114 0.31 8.86 -1.18
CA LEU A 114 -0.80 7.90 -1.28
C LEU A 114 -0.54 6.96 -2.45
N GLY A 115 -0.52 5.65 -2.19
CA GLY A 115 -0.32 4.64 -3.22
C GLY A 115 -1.44 3.61 -3.23
N PHE A 116 -1.90 3.23 -4.42
CA PHE A 116 -2.74 2.05 -4.62
C PHE A 116 -1.84 0.84 -4.81
N PHE A 117 -2.03 -0.21 -4.02
CA PHE A 117 -1.26 -1.44 -4.12
C PHE A 117 -2.11 -2.62 -4.58
N THR A 118 -1.45 -3.60 -5.17
CA THR A 118 -1.98 -4.95 -5.38
C THR A 118 -0.87 -5.97 -5.17
N GLY A 119 -1.18 -7.10 -4.55
CA GLY A 119 -0.20 -8.14 -4.27
C GLY A 119 -0.83 -9.52 -4.13
N HIS A 120 -0.01 -10.56 -4.29
CA HIS A 120 -0.41 -11.94 -4.03
C HIS A 120 -0.33 -12.22 -2.53
N ARG A 121 -1.43 -11.95 -1.81
CA ARG A 121 -1.47 -12.05 -0.35
C ARG A 121 -2.82 -12.53 0.15
N SER A 122 -2.80 -13.42 1.16
CA SER A 122 -3.98 -14.05 1.80
C SER A 122 -4.16 -13.70 3.28
N PHE A 123 -3.42 -12.71 3.79
CA PHE A 123 -3.51 -12.18 5.16
C PHE A 123 -3.77 -10.67 5.12
N ALA A 124 -4.02 -10.02 6.24
CA ALA A 124 -4.21 -8.57 6.30
C ALA A 124 -2.89 -7.80 6.07
N PRO A 125 -2.92 -6.54 5.60
CA PRO A 125 -1.71 -5.71 5.46
C PRO A 125 -1.06 -5.38 6.79
#